data_AF-A0A0W7WQI9-F1
#
_entry.id   AF-A0A0W7WQI9-F1
#
_cell.length_a   1.000
_cell.length_b   1.000
_cell.length_c   1.000
_cell.angle_alpha   90.00
_cell.angle_beta   90.00
_cell.angle_gamma   90.00
#
_symmetry.space_group_name_H-M   'P 1'
#
loop_
_entity.id
_entity.type
_entity.pdbx_description
1 polymer ?
#
loop_
_entity_poly.entity_id
_entity_poly.type
_entity_poly.pdbx_seq_one_letter_code
_entity_poly.pdbx_strand_id
1 'polypeptide(L)'
;MSLRGLFRHRARAPEGPSLEEQVALLARAGLPLAPGVTRADLLDFGPEESYRAEPWRLLLMTYAVRSEPEAAPRPFCDRAVLVDLSHAPGQGDHATLAAQLAGIAGLGPRLRGAVEAETPGGRVLSYRLDGVPRQHRAEGRGPWLDDALIDAIAADLAPLMVPRALHALDNDLQRMFYALTPAGAALIEAEAPGLLTPLPDR
;
A
#
# COMPACT_ATOMS: atom_id res chain seq x y z
N MET A 1 -13.10 -47.85 -13.43
CA MET A 1 -13.24 -46.55 -14.14
C MET A 1 -12.03 -45.68 -13.79
N SER A 2 -11.22 -45.35 -14.80
CA SER A 2 -9.97 -44.61 -14.67
C SER A 2 -10.13 -43.27 -15.39
N LEU A 3 -9.96 -42.16 -14.68
CA LEU A 3 -10.00 -40.79 -15.23
C LEU A 3 -8.59 -40.27 -15.57
N ARG A 4 -7.71 -41.15 -16.09
CA ARG A 4 -6.35 -40.80 -16.55
C ARG A 4 -6.31 -40.25 -17.99
N GLY A 5 -7.32 -39.49 -18.40
CA GLY A 5 -7.62 -39.33 -19.83
C GLY A 5 -7.90 -37.94 -20.40
N LEU A 6 -7.77 -36.83 -19.66
CA LEU A 6 -8.26 -35.54 -20.17
C LEU A 6 -7.44 -34.28 -19.88
N PHE A 7 -6.15 -34.41 -19.57
CA PHE A 7 -5.24 -33.26 -19.55
C PHE A 7 -3.90 -33.61 -20.21
N ARG A 8 -3.94 -33.84 -21.53
CA ARG A 8 -2.79 -33.53 -22.39
C ARG A 8 -3.01 -32.15 -23.00
N HIS A 9 -3.05 -31.13 -22.16
CA HIS A 9 -2.66 -29.80 -22.61
C HIS A 9 -1.16 -29.67 -22.32
N ARG A 10 -0.38 -29.41 -23.36
CA ARG A 10 1.00 -28.94 -23.23
C ARG A 10 0.96 -27.80 -22.21
N ALA A 11 1.62 -27.97 -21.06
CA ALA A 11 1.83 -26.88 -20.13
C ALA A 11 2.61 -25.80 -20.90
N ARG A 12 1.90 -24.78 -21.34
CA ARG A 12 2.51 -23.52 -21.75
C ARG A 12 3.23 -23.04 -20.50
N ALA A 13 4.55 -22.83 -20.57
CA ALA A 13 5.29 -22.23 -19.47
C ALA A 13 4.50 -21.01 -18.97
N PRO A 14 4.37 -20.80 -17.66
CA PRO A 14 3.53 -19.71 -17.18
C PRO A 14 4.11 -18.38 -17.70
N GLU A 15 3.28 -17.61 -18.39
CA GLU A 15 3.65 -16.32 -18.98
C GLU A 15 3.85 -15.33 -17.82
N GLY A 16 5.09 -14.91 -17.55
CA GLY A 16 5.46 -13.93 -16.50
C GLY A 16 6.67 -14.33 -15.63
N PRO A 17 7.38 -13.36 -15.00
CA PRO A 17 8.48 -13.63 -14.08
C PRO A 17 8.01 -14.47 -12.89
N SER A 18 8.88 -15.34 -12.39
CA SER A 18 8.61 -16.14 -11.20
C SER A 18 8.35 -15.28 -9.96
N LEU A 19 7.61 -15.82 -8.99
CA LEU A 19 7.38 -15.12 -7.72
C LEU A 19 8.69 -14.75 -7.02
N GLU A 20 9.73 -15.58 -7.15
CA GLU A 20 11.05 -15.29 -6.58
C GLU A 20 11.74 -14.10 -7.28
N GLU A 21 11.70 -14.04 -8.61
CA GLU A 21 12.20 -12.89 -9.37
C GLU A 21 11.42 -11.62 -9.00
N GLN A 22 10.11 -11.72 -8.84
CA GLN A 22 9.27 -10.60 -8.46
C GLN A 22 9.62 -10.07 -7.06
N VAL A 23 9.70 -10.97 -6.05
CA VAL A 23 10.10 -10.63 -4.68
C VAL A 23 11.52 -10.04 -4.64
N ALA A 24 12.46 -10.61 -5.39
CA ALA A 24 13.83 -10.10 -5.47
C ALA A 24 13.87 -8.70 -6.07
N LEU A 25 13.07 -8.41 -7.10
CA LEU A 25 12.99 -7.10 -7.70
C LEU A 25 12.38 -6.06 -6.74
N LEU A 26 11.27 -6.39 -6.07
CA LEU A 26 10.66 -5.51 -5.08
C LEU A 26 11.60 -5.23 -3.90
N ALA A 27 12.36 -6.24 -3.44
CA ALA A 27 13.38 -6.05 -2.41
C ALA A 27 14.46 -5.05 -2.85
N ARG A 28 14.97 -5.15 -4.09
CA ARG A 28 15.90 -4.15 -4.66
C ARG A 28 15.27 -2.78 -4.82
N ALA A 29 13.97 -2.71 -5.12
CA ALA A 29 13.21 -1.47 -5.17
C ALA A 29 12.99 -0.83 -3.79
N GLY A 30 13.39 -1.52 -2.71
CA GLY A 30 13.24 -1.03 -1.34
C GLY A 30 11.93 -1.43 -0.69
N LEU A 31 11.20 -2.39 -1.27
CA LEU A 31 10.06 -3.07 -0.66
C LEU A 31 10.48 -4.51 -0.33
N PRO A 32 11.25 -4.76 0.75
CA PRO A 32 11.51 -6.12 1.19
C PRO A 32 10.27 -6.70 1.89
N LEU A 33 10.19 -8.04 1.96
CA LEU A 33 9.29 -8.69 2.90
C LEU A 33 9.61 -8.26 4.34
N ALA A 34 8.58 -8.07 5.14
CA ALA A 34 8.72 -7.73 6.55
C ALA A 34 9.43 -8.85 7.32
N PRO A 35 10.10 -8.55 8.46
CA PRO A 35 10.80 -9.56 9.25
C PRO A 35 9.89 -10.74 9.64
N GLY A 36 10.32 -11.95 9.28
CA GLY A 36 9.59 -13.18 9.55
C GLY A 36 8.51 -13.54 8.52
N VAL A 37 8.28 -12.70 7.51
CA VAL A 37 7.43 -13.03 6.36
C VAL A 37 8.26 -13.74 5.30
N THR A 38 7.71 -14.80 4.73
CA THR A 38 8.38 -15.70 3.80
C THR A 38 7.60 -15.83 2.50
N ARG A 39 8.22 -16.49 1.51
CA ARG A 39 7.54 -16.87 0.27
C ARG A 39 6.36 -17.82 0.52
N ALA A 40 6.40 -18.63 1.57
CA ALA A 40 5.29 -19.52 1.90
C ALA A 40 4.04 -18.71 2.27
N ASP A 41 4.20 -17.63 3.05
CA ASP A 41 3.08 -16.75 3.42
C ASP A 41 2.43 -16.08 2.20
N LEU A 42 3.21 -15.77 1.15
CA LEU A 42 2.68 -15.28 -0.12
C LEU A 42 1.88 -16.37 -0.86
N LEU A 43 2.36 -17.62 -0.82
CA LEU A 43 1.67 -18.74 -1.47
C LEU A 43 0.41 -19.18 -0.73
N ASP A 44 0.34 -18.90 0.58
CA ASP A 44 -0.87 -19.06 1.38
C ASP A 44 -1.94 -18.02 0.99
N PHE A 45 -1.52 -16.85 0.50
CA PHE A 45 -2.43 -15.83 -0.05
C PHE A 45 -2.96 -16.20 -1.44
N GLY A 46 -2.12 -16.79 -2.30
CA GLY A 46 -2.53 -17.25 -3.63
C GLY A 46 -1.48 -18.10 -4.34
N PRO A 47 -1.89 -18.94 -5.30
CA PRO A 47 -0.96 -19.81 -6.01
C PRO A 47 0.02 -19.01 -6.88
N GLU A 48 1.22 -19.54 -7.10
CA GLU A 48 2.28 -18.87 -7.87
C GLU A 48 1.80 -18.48 -9.28
N GLU A 49 0.95 -19.31 -9.89
CA GLU A 49 0.37 -19.08 -11.21
C GLU A 49 -0.41 -17.76 -11.27
N SER A 50 -1.07 -17.34 -10.18
CA SER A 50 -1.77 -16.05 -10.11
C SER A 50 -0.78 -14.88 -10.16
N TYR A 51 0.32 -14.96 -9.40
CA TYR A 51 1.37 -13.95 -9.42
C TYR A 51 2.07 -13.86 -10.78
N ARG A 52 2.18 -14.96 -11.51
CA ARG A 52 2.75 -14.95 -12.86
C ARG A 52 1.79 -14.35 -13.88
N ALA A 53 0.49 -14.65 -13.76
CA ALA A 53 -0.54 -14.16 -14.68
C ALA A 53 -0.74 -12.64 -14.60
N GLU A 54 -0.62 -12.05 -13.40
CA GLU A 54 -0.72 -10.60 -13.18
C GLU A 54 0.50 -10.11 -12.38
N PRO A 55 1.69 -10.09 -13.03
CA PRO A 55 2.94 -9.79 -12.36
C PRO A 55 2.94 -8.36 -11.86
N TRP A 56 3.66 -8.13 -10.76
CA TRP A 56 3.80 -6.83 -10.09
C TRP A 56 2.53 -6.33 -9.42
N ARG A 57 1.41 -6.20 -10.14
CA ARG A 57 0.15 -5.68 -9.58
C ARG A 57 -0.36 -6.57 -8.44
N LEU A 58 -0.53 -7.87 -8.67
CA LEU A 58 -1.00 -8.77 -7.61
C LEU A 58 -0.02 -8.83 -6.42
N LEU A 59 1.30 -8.87 -6.69
CA LEU A 59 2.30 -8.92 -5.62
C LEU A 59 2.34 -7.63 -4.80
N LEU A 60 2.26 -6.47 -5.44
CA LEU A 60 2.18 -5.17 -4.78
C LEU A 60 0.92 -5.09 -3.92
N MET A 61 -0.24 -5.52 -4.45
CA MET A 61 -1.48 -5.61 -3.67
C MET A 61 -1.30 -6.52 -2.44
N THR A 62 -0.72 -7.71 -2.59
CA THR A 62 -0.42 -8.60 -1.45
C THR A 62 0.51 -7.92 -0.44
N TYR A 63 1.53 -7.19 -0.89
CA TYR A 63 2.49 -6.49 -0.01
C TYR A 63 1.82 -5.47 0.91
N ALA A 64 0.77 -4.81 0.43
CA ALA A 64 0.03 -3.78 1.15
C ALA A 64 -0.99 -4.36 2.15
N VAL A 65 -1.40 -5.61 1.96
CA VAL A 65 -2.31 -6.33 2.85
C VAL A 65 -1.56 -6.80 4.10
N ARG A 66 -2.29 -7.02 5.19
CA ARG A 66 -1.77 -7.70 6.38
C ARG A 66 -2.08 -9.18 6.30
N SER A 67 -1.10 -10.03 6.57
CA SER A 67 -1.30 -11.48 6.67
C SER A 67 -2.18 -11.82 7.89
N GLU A 68 -3.17 -12.71 7.76
CA GLU A 68 -3.95 -13.29 8.86
C GLU A 68 -3.67 -14.80 9.03
N PRO A 69 -3.68 -15.41 10.26
CA PRO A 69 -3.42 -14.83 11.59
C PRO A 69 -2.54 -15.70 12.54
N GLU A 70 -1.75 -15.04 13.41
CA GLU A 70 -1.43 -15.47 14.79
C GLU A 70 -1.32 -14.21 15.67
N ALA A 71 -2.34 -13.94 16.50
CA ALA A 71 -2.44 -12.91 17.55
C ALA A 71 -2.14 -11.42 17.23
N ALA A 72 -1.47 -11.11 16.13
CA ALA A 72 -1.12 -9.77 15.66
C ALA A 72 -0.91 -9.81 14.14
N PRO A 73 -1.87 -9.33 13.32
CA PRO A 73 -1.70 -9.28 11.88
C PRO A 73 -0.50 -8.40 11.52
N ARG A 74 0.45 -8.97 10.79
CA ARG A 74 1.68 -8.30 10.34
C ARG A 74 1.55 -7.91 8.86
N PRO A 75 2.13 -6.77 8.44
CA PRO A 75 2.17 -6.43 7.02
C PRO A 75 3.11 -7.39 6.27
N PHE A 76 2.85 -7.65 4.99
CA PHE A 76 3.81 -8.34 4.12
C PHE A 76 5.04 -7.46 3.85
N CYS A 77 4.89 -6.14 3.84
CA CYS A 77 5.97 -5.17 3.74
C CYS A 77 5.72 -3.97 4.66
N ASP A 78 6.68 -3.63 5.53
CA ASP A 78 6.55 -2.49 6.46
C ASP A 78 6.46 -1.12 5.76
N ARG A 79 6.74 -1.08 4.45
CA ARG A 79 6.69 0.13 3.62
C ARG A 79 5.46 0.18 2.71
N ALA A 80 4.50 -0.72 2.91
CA ALA A 80 3.27 -0.78 2.16
C ALA A 80 2.05 -0.79 3.08
N VAL A 81 0.96 -0.15 2.65
CA VAL A 81 -0.32 -0.23 3.37
C VAL A 81 -1.48 -0.15 2.40
N LEU A 82 -2.47 -1.01 2.61
CA LEU A 82 -3.77 -0.94 1.95
C LEU A 82 -4.69 -0.02 2.77
N VAL A 83 -5.29 0.94 2.11
CA VAL A 83 -6.38 1.75 2.63
C VAL A 83 -7.65 1.34 1.89
N ASP A 84 -8.64 0.91 2.66
CA ASP A 84 -9.95 0.56 2.15
C ASP A 84 -10.79 1.84 2.02
N LEU A 85 -11.13 2.17 0.78
CA LEU A 85 -11.96 3.32 0.42
C LEU A 85 -13.41 2.90 0.15
N SER A 86 -13.78 1.63 0.36
CA SER A 86 -15.10 1.06 0.01
C SER A 86 -16.20 1.38 1.02
N HIS A 87 -15.92 2.15 2.06
CA HIS A 87 -16.90 2.53 3.08
C HIS A 87 -16.80 4.01 3.43
N ALA A 88 -17.93 4.56 3.88
CA ALA A 88 -17.97 5.91 4.45
C ALA A 88 -17.07 5.98 5.67
N PRO A 89 -16.18 7.00 5.77
CA PRO A 89 -15.29 7.09 6.90
C PRO A 89 -16.10 7.20 8.20
N GLY A 90 -15.79 6.34 9.15
CA GLY A 90 -16.20 6.42 10.55
C GLY A 90 -15.38 7.46 11.31
N GLN A 91 -15.71 7.64 12.59
CA GLN A 91 -14.96 8.51 13.48
C GLN A 91 -13.55 7.96 13.69
N GLY A 92 -12.53 8.75 13.35
CA GLY A 92 -11.12 8.39 13.57
C GLY A 92 -10.44 7.70 12.39
N ASP A 93 -11.14 7.46 11.28
CA ASP A 93 -10.57 6.86 10.08
C ASP A 93 -9.50 7.76 9.46
N HIS A 94 -9.70 9.08 9.46
CA HIS A 94 -8.69 10.00 8.94
C HIS A 94 -7.44 10.06 9.84
N ALA A 95 -7.62 9.92 11.16
CA ALA A 95 -6.50 9.82 12.10
C ALA A 95 -5.73 8.51 11.89
N THR A 96 -6.44 7.41 11.62
CA THR A 96 -5.86 6.10 11.28
C THR A 96 -5.10 6.15 9.96
N LEU A 97 -5.66 6.76 8.92
CA LEU A 97 -5.00 7.01 7.64
C LEU A 97 -3.68 7.76 7.85
N ALA A 98 -3.70 8.88 8.57
CA ALA A 98 -2.50 9.67 8.82
C ALA A 98 -1.42 8.86 9.56
N ALA A 99 -1.83 8.06 10.55
CA ALA A 99 -0.93 7.17 11.28
C ALA A 99 -0.34 6.06 10.39
N GLN A 100 -1.14 5.47 9.49
CA GLN A 100 -0.71 4.43 8.56
C GLN A 100 0.30 4.98 7.54
N LEU A 101 -0.01 6.12 6.88
CA LEU A 101 0.89 6.76 5.93
C LEU A 101 2.20 7.20 6.58
N ALA A 102 2.14 7.79 7.79
CA ALA A 102 3.33 8.11 8.56
C ALA A 102 4.12 6.86 8.97
N GLY A 103 3.44 5.75 9.25
CA GLY A 103 4.04 4.45 9.57
C GLY A 103 4.92 3.93 8.43
N ILE A 104 4.36 3.78 7.23
CA ILE A 104 5.10 3.28 6.07
C ILE A 104 6.21 4.24 5.61
N ALA A 105 6.05 5.54 5.88
CA ALA A 105 7.06 6.56 5.65
C ALA A 105 8.24 6.50 6.66
N GLY A 106 8.15 5.70 7.73
CA GLY A 106 9.13 5.69 8.82
C GLY A 106 9.05 6.90 9.75
N LEU A 107 7.93 7.62 9.74
CA LEU A 107 7.67 8.85 10.48
C LEU A 107 6.68 8.66 11.64
N GLY A 108 6.20 7.44 11.89
CA GLY A 108 5.25 7.13 12.96
C GLY A 108 5.61 7.74 14.34
N PRO A 109 6.87 7.62 14.82
CA PRO A 109 7.28 8.25 16.09
C PRO A 109 7.24 9.79 16.10
N ARG A 110 7.24 10.43 14.93
CA ARG A 110 7.19 11.89 14.77
C ARG A 110 5.75 12.42 14.67
N LEU A 111 4.78 11.55 14.40
CA LEU A 111 3.36 11.88 14.39
C LEU A 111 2.78 11.72 15.80
N ARG A 112 2.13 12.78 16.30
CA ARG A 112 1.58 12.86 17.66
C ARG A 112 0.17 13.41 17.67
N GLY A 113 -0.70 12.80 18.48
CA GLY A 113 -2.03 13.31 18.77
C GLY A 113 -2.92 13.46 17.55
N ALA A 114 -2.85 12.51 16.61
CA ALA A 114 -3.80 12.49 15.51
C ALA A 114 -5.21 12.24 16.05
N VAL A 115 -6.07 13.22 15.85
CA VAL A 115 -7.45 13.24 16.31
C VAL A 115 -8.34 13.80 15.22
N GLU A 116 -9.55 13.26 15.17
CA GLU A 116 -10.60 13.73 14.28
C GLU A 116 -11.71 14.36 15.12
N ALA A 117 -12.15 15.54 14.72
CA ALA A 117 -13.25 16.25 15.35
C ALA A 117 -14.34 16.57 14.32
N GLU A 118 -15.59 16.31 14.69
CA GLU A 118 -16.74 16.78 13.92
C GLU A 118 -16.99 18.27 14.20
N THR A 119 -17.10 19.07 13.15
CA THR A 119 -17.39 20.51 13.23
C THR A 119 -18.62 20.84 12.39
N PRO A 120 -19.27 22.01 12.59
CA PRO A 120 -20.39 22.42 11.74
C PRO A 120 -20.07 22.48 10.23
N GLY A 121 -18.78 22.61 9.86
CA GLY A 121 -18.32 22.61 8.48
C GLY A 121 -17.76 21.26 7.98
N GLY A 122 -18.03 20.15 8.68
CA GLY A 122 -17.50 18.83 8.36
C GLY A 122 -16.41 18.37 9.35
N ARG A 123 -15.75 17.27 9.01
CA ARG A 123 -14.72 16.65 9.85
C ARG A 123 -13.37 17.34 9.67
N VAL A 124 -12.65 17.47 10.77
CA VAL A 124 -11.34 18.09 10.84
C VAL A 124 -10.36 17.10 11.45
N LEU A 125 -9.32 16.77 10.68
CA LEU A 125 -8.16 16.03 11.14
C LEU A 125 -7.14 17.01 11.73
N SER A 126 -6.63 16.73 12.92
CA SER A 126 -5.55 17.50 13.54
C SER A 126 -4.47 16.57 14.07
N TYR A 127 -3.19 16.92 13.89
CA TYR A 127 -2.06 16.20 14.44
C TYR A 127 -0.84 17.11 14.58
N ARG A 128 0.21 16.63 15.24
CA ARG A 128 1.55 17.24 15.19
C ARG A 128 2.50 16.32 14.45
N LEU A 129 3.25 16.86 13.53
CA LEU A 129 4.33 16.18 12.82
C LEU A 129 5.63 16.90 13.12
N ASP A 130 6.56 16.21 13.79
CA ASP A 130 7.82 16.80 14.26
C ASP A 130 7.61 18.09 15.10
N GLY A 131 6.55 18.07 15.93
CA GLY A 131 6.16 19.20 16.77
C GLY A 131 5.36 20.30 16.05
N VAL A 132 5.33 20.31 14.71
CA VAL A 132 4.58 21.29 13.92
C VAL A 132 3.09 20.89 13.86
N PRO A 133 2.15 21.78 14.26
CA PRO A 133 0.74 21.49 14.17
C PRO A 133 0.27 21.47 12.71
N ARG A 134 -0.53 20.45 12.37
CA ARG A 134 -1.18 20.25 11.09
C ARG A 134 -2.68 20.12 11.30
N GLN A 135 -3.45 20.68 10.38
CA GLN A 135 -4.90 20.64 10.42
C GLN A 135 -5.44 20.63 8.99
N HIS A 136 -6.28 19.64 8.70
CA HIS A 136 -6.91 19.46 7.40
C HIS A 136 -8.40 19.23 7.58
N ARG A 137 -9.20 19.81 6.68
CA ARG A 137 -10.64 19.57 6.62
C ARG A 137 -10.88 18.47 5.60
N ALA A 138 -11.71 17.49 5.93
CA ALA A 138 -12.26 16.59 4.92
C ALA A 138 -13.31 17.37 4.13
N GLU A 139 -13.05 17.59 2.84
CA GLU A 139 -13.90 18.32 1.90
C GLU A 139 -14.95 17.41 1.24
N GLY A 140 -14.76 16.09 1.34
CA GLY A 140 -15.60 15.05 0.73
C GLY A 140 -17.10 15.23 0.97
N ARG A 141 -17.83 15.56 -0.10
CA ARG A 141 -19.29 15.37 -0.21
C ARG A 141 -19.57 13.97 -0.73
N GLY A 142 -19.42 12.94 0.10
CA GLY A 142 -19.68 11.57 -0.31
C GLY A 142 -19.35 10.54 0.76
N PRO A 143 -19.69 9.26 0.54
CA PRO A 143 -19.42 8.17 1.47
C PRO A 143 -18.01 7.61 1.29
N TRP A 144 -17.02 8.41 0.85
CA TRP A 144 -15.69 7.92 0.51
C TRP A 144 -14.63 8.79 1.17
N LEU A 145 -13.46 8.19 1.44
CA LEU A 145 -12.29 8.91 1.95
C LEU A 145 -11.82 9.95 0.91
N ASP A 146 -11.48 11.15 1.37
CA ASP A 146 -11.21 12.30 0.51
C ASP A 146 -9.79 12.28 -0.07
N ASP A 147 -9.67 12.22 -1.41
CA ASP A 147 -8.40 12.30 -2.13
C ASP A 147 -7.61 13.57 -1.76
N ALA A 148 -8.29 14.71 -1.60
CA ALA A 148 -7.64 15.96 -1.22
C ALA A 148 -7.01 15.86 0.19
N LEU A 149 -7.62 15.09 1.09
CA LEU A 149 -7.07 14.86 2.41
C LEU A 149 -5.87 13.90 2.37
N ILE A 150 -5.92 12.86 1.53
CA ILE A 150 -4.77 11.98 1.28
C ILE A 150 -3.59 12.81 0.76
N ASP A 151 -3.81 13.67 -0.23
CA ASP A 151 -2.79 14.55 -0.80
C ASP A 151 -2.24 15.54 0.22
N ALA A 152 -3.11 16.12 1.06
CA ALA A 152 -2.70 17.05 2.11
C ALA A 152 -1.81 16.35 3.16
N ILE A 153 -2.15 15.12 3.56
CA ILE A 153 -1.31 14.31 4.45
C ILE A 153 0.01 13.95 3.77
N ALA A 154 -0.03 13.51 2.51
CA ALA A 154 1.16 13.17 1.74
C ALA A 154 2.10 14.39 1.61
N ALA A 155 1.56 15.58 1.34
CA ALA A 155 2.30 16.83 1.27
C ALA A 155 2.95 17.21 2.61
N ASP A 156 2.29 16.95 3.74
CA ASP A 156 2.87 17.16 5.06
C ASP A 156 4.04 16.22 5.35
N LEU A 157 3.96 14.97 4.89
CA LEU A 157 5.00 13.96 5.08
C LEU A 157 6.20 14.16 4.14
N ALA A 158 5.97 14.58 2.89
CA ALA A 158 6.97 14.57 1.82
C ALA A 158 8.32 15.25 2.19
N PRO A 159 8.35 16.44 2.83
CA PRO A 159 9.61 17.09 3.21
C PRO A 159 10.47 16.28 4.18
N LEU A 160 9.86 15.38 4.96
CA LEU A 160 10.53 14.57 5.97
C LEU A 160 10.92 13.18 5.47
N MET A 161 10.48 12.80 4.27
CA MET A 161 10.68 11.46 3.70
C MET A 161 11.96 11.31 2.88
N VAL A 162 12.71 12.39 2.64
CA VAL A 162 13.89 12.40 1.75
C VAL A 162 14.89 11.27 2.09
N PRO A 163 15.33 10.47 1.09
CA PRO A 163 15.09 10.63 -0.34
C PRO A 163 13.81 9.96 -0.87
N ARG A 164 12.92 9.46 -0.02
CA ARG A 164 11.70 8.74 -0.42
C ARG A 164 10.53 9.66 -0.76
N ALA A 165 9.57 9.12 -1.50
CA ALA A 165 8.24 9.66 -1.74
C ALA A 165 7.18 8.56 -1.55
N LEU A 166 5.92 8.97 -1.36
CA LEU A 166 4.79 8.06 -1.41
C LEU A 166 4.40 7.80 -2.86
N HIS A 167 3.99 6.57 -3.16
CA HIS A 167 3.43 6.15 -4.43
C HIS A 167 2.16 5.35 -4.16
N ALA A 168 1.16 5.48 -5.02
CA ALA A 168 -0.11 4.78 -4.92
C ALA A 168 -0.32 3.79 -6.08
N LEU A 169 -0.93 2.65 -5.77
CA LEU A 169 -1.57 1.75 -6.72
C LEU A 169 -3.08 1.85 -6.51
N ASP A 170 -3.79 2.28 -7.55
CA ASP A 170 -5.25 2.32 -7.55
C ASP A 170 -5.86 0.97 -7.91
N ASN A 171 -6.79 0.51 -7.08
CA ASN A 171 -7.58 -0.70 -7.27
C ASN A 171 -9.04 -0.44 -6.92
N ASP A 172 -9.63 0.52 -7.65
CA ASP A 172 -10.99 1.02 -7.47
C ASP A 172 -11.25 1.52 -6.05
N LEU A 173 -11.97 0.74 -5.24
CA LEU A 173 -12.33 1.09 -3.87
C LEU A 173 -11.23 0.74 -2.85
N GLN A 174 -10.06 0.31 -3.31
CA GLN A 174 -8.88 0.08 -2.48
C GLN A 174 -7.70 0.83 -3.08
N ARG A 175 -6.91 1.48 -2.23
CA ARG A 175 -5.67 2.13 -2.64
C ARG A 175 -4.53 1.61 -1.79
N MET A 176 -3.46 1.21 -2.45
CA MET A 176 -2.24 0.74 -1.79
C MET A 176 -1.17 1.81 -1.88
N PHE A 177 -0.53 2.13 -0.76
CA PHE A 177 0.51 3.13 -0.69
C PHE A 177 1.86 2.50 -0.40
N TYR A 178 2.92 3.02 -1.02
CA TYR A 178 4.29 2.55 -0.89
C TYR A 178 5.25 3.70 -0.63
N ALA A 179 6.21 3.52 0.28
CA ALA A 179 7.30 4.48 0.50
C ALA A 179 8.56 4.06 -0.27
N LEU A 180 8.83 4.72 -1.39
CA LEU A 180 9.90 4.34 -2.33
C LEU A 180 10.96 5.44 -2.47
N THR A 181 12.20 5.03 -2.73
CA THR A 181 13.24 5.96 -3.22
C THR A 181 13.06 6.17 -4.74
N PRO A 182 13.62 7.25 -5.34
CA PRO A 182 13.60 7.45 -6.79
C PRO A 182 14.14 6.26 -7.57
N ALA A 183 15.24 5.64 -7.10
CA ALA A 183 15.79 4.45 -7.73
C ALA A 183 14.83 3.24 -7.64
N GLY A 184 14.15 3.09 -6.50
CA GLY A 184 13.16 2.03 -6.31
C GLY A 184 11.91 2.19 -7.17
N ALA A 185 11.38 3.42 -7.23
CA ALA A 185 10.27 3.75 -8.12
C ALA A 185 10.63 3.51 -9.59
N ALA A 186 11.83 3.93 -10.03
CA ALA A 186 12.31 3.70 -11.39
C ALA A 186 12.47 2.22 -11.74
N LEU A 187 12.86 1.37 -10.77
CA LEU A 187 12.93 -0.08 -10.98
C LEU A 187 11.55 -0.69 -11.22
N ILE A 188 10.52 -0.26 -10.48
CA ILE A 188 9.15 -0.75 -10.67
C ILE A 188 8.58 -0.21 -11.99
N GLU A 189 8.78 1.07 -12.29
CA GLU A 189 8.33 1.71 -13.53
C GLU A 189 8.90 1.04 -14.79
N ALA A 190 10.16 0.57 -14.74
CA ALA A 190 10.77 -0.14 -15.86
C ALA A 190 10.09 -1.49 -16.18
N GLU A 191 9.52 -2.14 -15.17
CA GLU A 191 8.89 -3.46 -15.29
C GLU A 191 7.37 -3.39 -15.46
N ALA A 192 6.74 -2.36 -14.88
CA ALA A 192 5.31 -2.11 -14.91
C ALA A 192 5.02 -0.60 -15.08
N PRO A 193 5.19 -0.05 -16.29
CA PRO A 193 5.02 1.37 -16.55
C PRO A 193 3.62 1.88 -16.17
N GLY A 194 3.57 2.98 -15.43
CA GLY A 194 2.32 3.62 -15.02
C GLY A 194 1.51 2.84 -13.97
N LEU A 195 2.07 1.77 -13.39
CA LEU A 195 1.37 1.01 -12.35
C LEU A 195 1.27 1.78 -11.02
N LEU A 196 2.24 2.66 -10.76
CA LEU A 196 2.33 3.46 -9.54
C LEU A 196 2.29 4.96 -9.83
N THR A 197 1.40 5.68 -9.16
CA THR A 197 1.29 7.15 -9.24
C THR A 197 2.03 7.79 -8.06
N PRO A 198 2.97 8.74 -8.26
CA PRO A 198 3.63 9.44 -7.16
C PRO A 198 2.68 10.38 -6.42
N LEU A 199 2.91 10.59 -5.12
CA LEU A 199 2.13 11.51 -4.28
C LEU A 199 3.01 12.59 -3.61
N PRO A 200 2.52 13.84 -3.47
CA PRO A 200 1.26 14.33 -4.04
C PRO A 200 1.31 14.39 -5.57
N ASP A 201 0.17 14.16 -6.22
CA ASP A 201 0.07 14.30 -7.69
C ASP A 201 0.32 15.76 -8.07
N ARG A 202 1.19 16.02 -9.07
CA ARG A 202 1.68 17.36 -9.40
C ARG A 202 1.00 17.94 -10.63
#